data_AF-A0A2V5ZRZ4-F1
#
_entry.id   AF-A0A2V5ZRZ4-F1
#
_cell.length_a   1.000
_cell.length_b   1.000
_cell.length_c   1.000
_cell.angle_alpha   90.00
_cell.angle_beta   90.00
_cell.angle_gamma   90.00
#
_symmetry.space_group_name_H-M   'P 1'
#
loop_
_entity.id
_entity.type
_entity.pdbx_description
1 polymer ?
#
loop_
_entity_poly.entity_id
_entity_poly.type
_entity_poly.pdbx_seq_one_letter_code
_entity_poly.pdbx_strand_id
1 'polypeptide(L)'
;MGALHKAHAELIRIARGSAGKDGEVVVSVFVNPLQFEPGSDYERYPRPEKEDEAFCRGAGVDLLFRPSAEEMYARDRSIFVGEDSLSNLLEGKSRPG
;
A
#
# COMPACT_ATOMS: atom_id res chain seq x y z
N MET A 1 2.20 -0.66 3.13
CA MET A 1 0.77 -0.87 3.39
C MET A 1 0.37 -0.27 4.73
N GLY A 2 0.88 0.93 5.06
CA GLY A 2 0.92 1.43 6.44
C GLY A 2 2.21 1.01 7.16
N ALA A 3 2.26 1.25 8.47
CA ALA A 3 3.46 1.10 9.30
C ALA A 3 4.66 1.85 8.71
N LEU A 4 4.43 3.14 8.47
CA LEU A 4 5.34 4.00 7.73
C LEU A 4 6.65 4.25 8.49
N HIS A 5 7.72 4.48 7.73
CA HIS A 5 9.07 4.61 8.25
C HIS A 5 9.91 5.47 7.31
N LYS A 6 11.15 5.80 7.69
CA LYS A 6 12.02 6.75 6.96
C LYS A 6 12.09 6.53 5.44
N ALA A 7 12.15 5.30 4.96
CA ALA A 7 12.22 5.04 3.52
C ALA A 7 10.92 5.43 2.78
N HIS A 8 9.75 5.33 3.43
CA HIS A 8 8.50 5.85 2.88
C HIS A 8 8.53 7.39 2.81
N ALA A 9 9.17 8.06 3.78
CA ALA A 9 9.34 9.52 3.76
C ALA A 9 10.14 9.98 2.54
N GLU A 10 11.18 9.23 2.15
CA GLU A 10 11.97 9.55 0.96
C GLU A 10 11.14 9.45 -0.33
N LEU A 11 10.25 8.46 -0.44
CA LEU A 11 9.32 8.38 -1.57
C LEU A 11 8.37 9.57 -1.60
N ILE A 12 7.83 9.98 -0.45
CA ILE A 12 6.95 11.15 -0.35
C ILE A 12 7.72 12.43 -0.71
N ARG A 13 8.97 12.58 -0.27
CA ARG A 13 9.82 13.72 -0.60
C ARG A 13 10.08 13.81 -2.10
N ILE A 14 10.40 12.68 -2.74
CA ILE A 14 10.58 12.61 -4.20
C ILE A 14 9.27 12.98 -4.90
N ALA A 15 8.15 12.38 -4.48
CA ALA A 15 6.83 12.67 -5.05
C ALA A 15 6.46 14.15 -4.92
N ARG A 16 6.75 14.78 -3.77
CA ARG A 16 6.51 16.20 -3.54
C ARG A 16 7.35 17.08 -4.46
N GLY A 17 8.62 16.72 -4.68
CA GLY A 17 9.47 17.39 -5.66
C GLY A 17 8.94 17.29 -7.09
N SER A 18 8.44 16.11 -7.47
CA SER A 18 7.83 15.88 -8.79
C SER A 18 6.48 16.57 -8.98
N ALA A 19 5.65 16.62 -7.94
CA ALA A 19 4.35 17.30 -7.96
C ALA A 19 4.51 18.82 -8.09
N GLY A 20 5.60 19.38 -7.57
CA GLY A 20 5.86 20.82 -7.61
C GLY A 20 4.91 21.61 -6.71
N LYS A 21 4.84 22.93 -6.92
CA LYS A 21 4.11 23.83 -6.02
C LYS A 21 2.58 23.70 -6.11
N ASP A 22 2.07 23.33 -7.29
CA ASP A 22 0.62 23.28 -7.59
C ASP A 22 0.10 21.84 -7.64
N GLY A 23 0.96 20.84 -7.40
CA GLY A 23 0.61 19.43 -7.46
C GLY A 23 0.32 18.83 -6.09
N GLU A 24 -0.49 17.78 -6.11
CA GLU A 24 -0.87 17.03 -4.92
C GLU A 24 -0.09 15.72 -4.80
N VAL A 25 0.23 15.32 -3.57
CA VAL A 25 0.76 13.99 -3.26
C VAL A 25 -0.27 13.22 -2.46
N VAL A 26 -0.64 12.08 -3.01
CA VAL A 26 -1.54 11.12 -2.38
C VAL A 26 -0.73 9.92 -1.90
N VAL A 27 -0.98 9.46 -0.67
CA VAL A 27 -0.46 8.20 -0.16
C VAL A 27 -1.62 7.24 0.05
N SER A 28 -1.49 6.00 -0.45
CA SER A 28 -2.43 4.94 -0.13
C SER A 28 -1.88 4.04 0.98
N VAL A 29 -2.74 3.75 1.97
CA VAL A 29 -2.47 2.79 3.03
C VAL A 29 -3.57 1.75 2.99
N PHE A 30 -3.25 0.58 2.43
CA PHE A 30 -4.16 -0.55 2.35
C PHE A 30 -3.36 -1.84 2.55
N VAL A 31 -3.69 -2.61 3.59
CA VAL A 31 -3.14 -3.96 3.78
C VAL A 31 -3.95 -4.90 2.91
N ASN A 32 -3.43 -5.18 1.71
CA ASN A 32 -4.16 -5.92 0.68
C ASN A 32 -4.23 -7.42 1.03
N PRO A 33 -5.40 -7.98 1.42
CA PRO A 33 -5.53 -9.40 1.76
C PRO A 33 -5.12 -10.36 0.64
N LEU A 34 -5.14 -9.93 -0.63
CA LEU A 34 -4.81 -10.80 -1.76
C LEU A 34 -3.32 -11.12 -1.89
N GLN A 35 -2.45 -10.36 -1.20
CA GLN A 35 -1.00 -10.55 -1.23
C GLN A 35 -0.48 -11.40 -0.06
N PHE A 36 -1.40 -11.95 0.74
CA PHE A 36 -1.11 -12.77 1.91
C PHE A 36 -1.63 -14.19 1.69
N GLU A 37 -0.80 -15.17 1.99
CA GLU A 37 -1.21 -16.58 1.97
C GLU A 37 -2.12 -16.91 3.17
N PRO A 38 -3.01 -17.90 3.06
CA PRO A 38 -3.77 -18.37 4.21
C PRO A 38 -2.86 -18.78 5.38
N GLY A 39 -3.12 -18.25 6.58
CA GLY A 39 -2.30 -18.52 7.76
C GLY A 39 -0.98 -17.73 7.85
N SER A 40 -0.72 -16.85 6.89
CA SER A 40 0.39 -15.88 6.97
C SER A 40 0.10 -14.76 7.97
N ASP A 41 0.92 -13.72 7.94
CA ASP A 41 0.92 -12.61 8.89
C ASP A 41 -0.13 -11.53 8.62
N TYR A 42 -1.13 -11.75 7.75
CA TYR A 42 -2.19 -10.76 7.47
C TYR A 42 -2.83 -10.21 8.75
N GLU A 43 -3.25 -11.08 9.66
CA GLU A 43 -3.88 -10.69 10.93
C GLU A 43 -2.90 -9.96 11.87
N ARG A 44 -1.59 -10.23 11.74
CA ARG A 44 -0.54 -9.66 12.58
C ARG A 44 0.15 -8.45 11.95
N TYR A 45 -0.17 -8.13 10.70
CA TYR A 45 0.48 -7.04 10.00
C TYR A 45 0.21 -5.72 10.74
N PRO A 46 1.25 -4.91 11.01
CA PRO A 46 1.11 -3.71 11.83
C PRO A 46 0.18 -2.69 11.14
N ARG A 47 -0.78 -2.16 11.91
CA ARG A 47 -1.76 -1.15 11.46
C ARG A 47 -1.79 0.05 12.43
N PRO A 48 -0.69 0.81 12.57
CA PRO A 48 -0.62 1.95 13.48
C PRO A 48 -1.24 3.20 12.83
N GLU A 49 -2.58 3.23 12.76
CA GLU A 49 -3.33 4.22 11.95
C GLU A 49 -2.99 5.67 12.29
N LYS A 50 -2.91 5.99 13.59
CA LYS A 50 -2.64 7.34 14.10
C LYS A 50 -1.21 7.78 13.84
N GLU A 51 -0.26 6.87 14.00
CA GLU A 51 1.15 7.11 13.72
C GLU A 51 1.36 7.36 12.23
N ASP A 52 0.72 6.57 11.37
CA ASP A 52 0.78 6.75 9.92
C ASP A 52 0.13 8.08 9.47
N GLU A 53 -0.99 8.49 10.08
CA GLU A 53 -1.61 9.79 9.83
C GLU A 53 -0.70 10.96 10.21
N ALA A 54 -0.11 10.90 11.40
CA ALA A 54 0.83 11.91 11.87
C ALA A 54 2.08 11.95 10.98
N PHE A 55 2.58 10.78 10.56
CA PHE A 55 3.70 10.65 9.64
C PHE A 55 3.38 11.30 8.29
N CYS A 56 2.25 10.97 7.66
CA CYS A 56 1.84 11.54 6.37
C CYS A 56 1.64 13.06 6.47
N ARG A 57 1.01 13.54 7.54
CA ARG A 57 0.84 14.98 7.78
C ARG A 57 2.19 15.69 7.90
N GLY A 58 3.12 15.13 8.68
CA GLY A 58 4.46 15.68 8.87
C GLY A 58 5.33 15.64 7.60
N ALA A 59 5.14 14.63 6.76
CA ALA A 59 5.82 14.50 5.46
C ALA A 59 5.21 15.39 4.36
N GLY A 60 4.14 16.13 4.68
CA GLY A 60 3.42 16.97 3.72
C GLY A 60 2.75 16.13 2.64
N VAL A 61 1.90 15.18 3.02
CA VAL A 61 0.95 14.47 2.12
C VAL A 61 -0.37 15.24 2.12
N ASP A 62 -1.00 15.43 0.94
CA ASP A 62 -2.26 16.18 0.84
C ASP A 62 -3.48 15.31 1.10
N LEU A 63 -3.43 14.05 0.62
CA LEU A 63 -4.50 13.09 0.79
C LEU A 63 -3.95 11.72 1.21
N LEU A 64 -4.53 11.18 2.28
CA LEU A 64 -4.28 9.80 2.71
C LEU A 64 -5.49 8.95 2.34
N PHE A 65 -5.32 8.07 1.36
CA PHE A 65 -6.35 7.14 0.93
C PHE A 65 -6.21 5.82 1.72
N ARG A 66 -7.16 5.57 2.64
CA ARG A 66 -7.15 4.40 3.53
C ARG A 66 -8.50 3.68 3.49
N PRO A 67 -8.76 2.90 2.43
CA PRO A 67 -10.00 2.13 2.31
C PRO A 67 -9.97 0.86 3.16
N SER A 68 -11.15 0.40 3.53
CA SER A 68 -11.39 -0.97 4.00
C SER A 68 -11.28 -1.98 2.85
N ALA A 69 -11.14 -3.27 3.19
CA ALA A 69 -11.14 -4.33 2.19
C ALA A 69 -12.49 -4.43 1.45
N GLU A 70 -13.59 -4.09 2.12
CA GLU A 70 -14.95 -4.12 1.55
C GLU A 70 -15.19 -2.98 0.56
N GLU A 71 -14.58 -1.81 0.78
CA GLU A 71 -14.58 -0.70 -0.19
C GLU A 71 -13.72 -1.01 -1.42
N MET A 72 -12.61 -1.74 -1.24
CA MET A 72 -11.72 -2.12 -2.34
C MET A 72 -12.24 -3.31 -3.16
N TYR A 73 -12.91 -4.27 -2.50
CA TYR A 73 -13.24 -5.55 -3.09
C TYR A 73 -14.71 -5.89 -2.89
N ALA A 74 -15.48 -5.72 -3.97
CA ALA A 74 -16.83 -6.25 -4.07
C ALA A 74 -16.81 -7.78 -3.85
N ARG A 75 -17.80 -8.29 -3.10
CA ARG A 75 -17.89 -9.71 -2.70
C ARG A 75 -18.03 -10.66 -3.89
N ASP A 76 -18.58 -10.17 -4.99
CA ASP A 76 -18.89 -10.90 -6.22
C ASP A 76 -17.90 -10.59 -7.36
N ARG A 77 -16.74 -9.99 -7.06
CA ARG A 77 -15.72 -9.71 -8.08
C ARG A 77 -15.32 -10.99 -8.83
N SER A 78 -15.21 -10.89 -10.15
CA SER A 78 -14.85 -12.01 -11.03
C SER A 78 -13.70 -11.69 -11.99
N ILE A 79 -13.15 -10.46 -11.93
CA ILE A 79 -12.05 -10.02 -12.78
C ILE A 79 -10.78 -9.94 -11.93
N PHE A 80 -9.72 -10.53 -12.47
CA PHE A 80 -8.40 -10.56 -11.86
C PHE A 80 -7.35 -10.18 -12.91
N VAL A 81 -6.29 -9.54 -12.46
CA VAL A 81 -5.12 -9.23 -13.27
C VAL A 81 -4.00 -10.14 -12.80
N GLY A 82 -3.43 -10.91 -13.74
CA GLY A 82 -2.23 -11.70 -13.52
C GLY A 82 -1.09 -11.20 -14.40
N GLU A 83 0.13 -11.36 -13.92
CA GLU A 83 1.36 -11.22 -14.71
C GLU A 83 2.00 -12.62 -14.78
N ASP A 84 2.52 -13.02 -15.93
CA ASP A 84 2.87 -14.42 -16.22
C ASP A 84 4.36 -14.64 -16.55
N SER A 85 5.20 -13.61 -16.42
CA SER A 85 6.62 -13.68 -16.76
C SER A 85 7.51 -13.42 -15.55
N LEU A 86 7.53 -12.20 -15.02
CA LEU A 86 8.39 -11.81 -13.91
C LEU A 86 7.91 -12.35 -12.56
N SER A 87 6.59 -12.48 -12.38
CA SER A 87 5.93 -13.01 -11.17
C SER A 87 6.33 -14.44 -10.89
N ASN A 88 6.66 -15.23 -11.92
CA ASN A 88 7.02 -16.65 -11.78
C ASN A 88 8.47 -16.87 -11.31
N LEU A 89 9.23 -15.80 -11.10
CA LEU A 89 10.63 -15.82 -10.69
C LEU A 89 10.80 -15.31 -9.24
N LEU A 90 11.99 -15.53 -8.67
CA LEU A 90 12.39 -15.06 -7.33
C LEU A 90 11.31 -15.36 -6.26
N GLU A 91 10.73 -14.32 -5.65
CA GLU A 91 9.73 -14.43 -4.59
C GLU A 91 8.50 -15.21 -5.04
N GLY A 92 7.99 -14.99 -6.26
CA GLY A 92 6.75 -15.65 -6.68
C GLY A 92 6.92 -17.15 -6.97
N LYS A 93 8.16 -17.65 -7.08
CA LYS A 93 8.43 -19.10 -7.03
C LYS A 93 8.08 -19.70 -5.66
N SER A 94 8.28 -18.95 -4.58
CA SER A 94 8.02 -19.41 -3.21
C SER A 94 6.67 -18.93 -2.67
N ARG A 95 6.09 -17.90 -3.31
CA ARG A 95 4.83 -17.24 -2.94
C ARG A 95 3.90 -17.17 -4.16
N PRO A 96 3.32 -18.30 -4.59
CA PRO A 96 2.45 -18.33 -5.77
C PRO A 96 1.16 -17.54 -5.50
N GLY A 97 0.86 -16.57 -6.36
CA GLY A 97 -0.30 -15.69 -6.26
C GLY A 97 -0.42 -14.73 -7.44
#